data_AF-A0A913ZZ01-F1
#
_entry.id   AF-A0A913ZZ01-F1
#
_cell.length_a   1.000
_cell.length_b   1.000
_cell.length_c   1.000
_cell.angle_alpha   90.00
_cell.angle_beta   90.00
_cell.angle_gamma   90.00
#
_symmetry.space_group_name_H-M   'P 1'
#
loop_
_entity.id
_entity.type
_entity.pdbx_description
1 polymer ?
#
loop_
_entity_poly.entity_id
_entity_poly.type
_entity_poly.pdbx_seq_one_letter_code
_entity_poly.pdbx_strand_id
1 'polypeptide(L)'
;MAIDDERLFENDPPEEEEEEEEEDEEDIVDPRDEILENCREDSHCAGFKQEFEVCQERVTSRSNTEETCTQELFDFLHCVDHCASEKIFKHVK
;
A
#
# COMPACT_ATOMS: atom_id res chain seq x y z
N MET A 1 20.61 -9.23 -28.04
CA MET A 1 19.90 -7.94 -28.14
C MET A 1 20.52 -7.06 -27.10
N ALA A 2 21.43 -6.21 -27.55
CA ALA A 2 22.11 -5.22 -26.74
C ALA A 2 21.19 -4.01 -26.62
N ILE A 3 21.06 -3.48 -25.41
CA ILE A 3 20.84 -2.06 -25.22
C ILE A 3 21.81 -1.66 -24.10
N ASP A 4 22.94 -1.09 -24.54
CA ASP A 4 23.85 -0.28 -23.74
C ASP A 4 23.07 0.93 -23.18
N ASP A 5 22.76 0.91 -21.89
CA ASP A 5 22.07 1.99 -21.17
C ASP A 5 23.05 2.83 -20.31
N GLU A 6 24.31 2.93 -20.74
CA GLU A 6 25.35 3.71 -20.04
C GLU A 6 25.71 5.03 -20.76
N ARG A 7 24.80 5.61 -21.56
CA ARG A 7 25.13 6.85 -22.30
C ARG A 7 24.01 7.89 -22.33
N LEU A 8 23.45 8.21 -21.16
CA LEU A 8 22.54 9.35 -21.00
C LEU A 8 22.84 10.21 -19.76
N PHE A 9 24.11 10.34 -19.36
CA PHE A 9 24.49 11.17 -18.21
C PHE A 9 25.75 12.00 -18.46
N GLU A 10 25.85 12.66 -19.61
CA GLU A 10 26.88 13.68 -19.81
C GLU A 10 26.28 14.84 -20.61
N ASN A 11 26.03 15.95 -19.90
CA ASN A 11 25.81 17.35 -20.34
C ASN A 11 24.54 18.01 -19.77
N ASP A 12 24.41 18.10 -18.44
CA ASP A 12 23.53 19.09 -17.79
C ASP A 12 24.36 20.31 -17.27
N PRO A 13 23.94 21.56 -17.56
CA PRO A 13 24.59 22.81 -17.10
C PRO A 13 24.35 23.11 -15.60
N PRO A 14 25.13 24.02 -14.99
CA PRO A 14 25.27 24.12 -13.52
C PRO A 14 24.03 24.64 -12.79
N GLU A 15 23.84 24.07 -11.59
CA GLU A 15 22.83 24.38 -10.57
C GLU A 15 22.74 25.89 -10.27
N GLU A 16 21.58 26.49 -10.55
CA GLU A 16 21.16 27.74 -9.91
C GLU A 16 20.47 27.38 -8.59
N GLU A 17 21.05 27.87 -7.49
CA GLU A 17 20.55 27.77 -6.12
C GLU A 17 19.16 28.44 -6.04
N GLU A 18 18.10 27.64 -6.10
CA GLU A 18 16.75 28.09 -5.73
C GLU A 18 16.53 27.81 -4.23
N GLU A 19 16.25 28.89 -3.51
CA GLU A 19 16.15 29.00 -2.06
C GLU A 19 15.12 28.00 -1.49
N GLU A 20 15.55 27.19 -0.51
CA GLU A 20 14.71 26.31 0.27
C GLU A 20 13.68 27.14 1.07
N GLU A 21 12.49 27.33 0.50
CA GLU A 21 11.30 27.70 1.27
C GLU A 21 10.86 26.47 2.06
N GLU A 22 11.41 26.30 3.28
CA GLU A 22 10.81 25.45 4.31
C GLU A 22 9.49 26.08 4.79
N GLU A 23 8.46 26.02 3.95
CA GLU A 23 7.08 26.24 4.38
C GLU A 23 6.61 24.99 5.13
N ASP A 24 6.31 25.17 6.41
CA ASP A 24 5.67 24.24 7.34
C ASP A 24 4.92 23.07 6.66
N GLU A 25 5.58 21.91 6.53
CA GLU A 25 4.92 20.64 6.22
C GLU A 25 4.03 20.25 7.42
N GLU A 26 2.87 20.90 7.55
CA GLU A 26 1.78 20.36 8.37
C GLU A 26 1.49 18.94 7.84
N ASP A 27 1.69 17.91 8.67
CA ASP A 27 1.47 16.50 8.31
C ASP A 27 0.12 16.32 7.58
N ILE A 28 0.15 16.29 6.25
CA ILE A 28 -1.04 16.04 5.43
C ILE A 28 -1.38 14.56 5.61
N VAL A 29 -2.33 14.26 6.49
CA VAL A 29 -2.81 12.89 6.73
C VAL A 29 -3.68 12.45 5.55
N ASP A 30 -3.37 11.28 4.95
CA ASP A 30 -4.18 10.70 3.89
C ASP A 30 -5.52 10.18 4.47
N PRO A 31 -6.68 10.74 4.07
CA PRO A 31 -7.99 10.25 4.52
C PRO A 31 -8.25 8.79 4.17
N ARG A 32 -7.53 8.25 3.17
CA ARG A 32 -7.59 6.83 2.79
C ARG A 32 -7.23 5.91 3.94
N ASP A 33 -6.24 6.27 4.75
CA ASP A 33 -5.73 5.36 5.80
C ASP A 33 -6.79 5.15 6.88
N GLU A 34 -7.42 6.23 7.35
CA GLU A 34 -8.55 6.15 8.29
C GLU A 34 -9.73 5.35 7.70
N ILE A 35 -10.04 5.53 6.41
CA ILE A 35 -11.11 4.79 5.74
C ILE A 35 -10.79 3.30 5.67
N LEU A 36 -9.54 2.95 5.34
CA LEU A 36 -9.09 1.57 5.27
C LEU A 36 -9.13 0.91 6.64
N GLU A 37 -8.66 1.57 7.70
CA GLU A 37 -8.74 1.05 9.07
C GLU A 37 -10.18 0.76 9.48
N ASN A 38 -11.09 1.71 9.27
CA ASN A 38 -12.50 1.53 9.55
C ASN A 38 -13.12 0.37 8.74
N CYS A 39 -12.73 0.18 7.48
CA CYS A 39 -13.21 -0.93 6.65
C CYS A 39 -12.58 -2.28 7.02
N ARG A 40 -11.36 -2.30 7.58
CA ARG A 40 -10.71 -3.52 8.11
C ARG A 40 -11.35 -4.01 9.41
N GLU A 41 -11.90 -3.10 10.20
CA GLU A 41 -12.62 -3.41 11.45
C GLU A 41 -14.10 -3.72 11.24
N ASP A 42 -14.61 -3.59 10.01
CA ASP A 42 -15.99 -3.92 9.69
C ASP A 42 -16.26 -5.41 9.99
N SER A 43 -17.35 -5.65 10.70
CA SER A 43 -17.92 -6.97 10.96
C SER A 43 -18.07 -7.84 9.71
N HIS A 44 -18.30 -7.24 8.53
CA HIS A 44 -18.43 -7.98 7.28
C HIS A 44 -17.08 -8.58 6.82
N CYS A 45 -15.97 -7.87 7.02
CA CYS A 45 -14.63 -8.31 6.59
C CYS A 45 -13.85 -9.05 7.69
N ALA A 46 -14.35 -9.03 8.94
CA ALA A 46 -13.72 -9.67 10.09
C ALA A 46 -13.49 -11.18 9.90
N GLY A 47 -14.41 -11.89 9.21
CA GLY A 47 -14.25 -13.32 8.93
C GLY A 47 -13.07 -13.62 8.01
N PHE A 48 -12.92 -12.86 6.92
CA PHE A 48 -11.80 -13.00 5.99
C PHE A 48 -10.46 -12.62 6.66
N LYS A 49 -10.47 -11.60 7.51
CA LYS A 49 -9.30 -11.24 8.32
C LYS A 49 -8.87 -12.40 9.22
N GLN A 50 -9.81 -13.06 9.89
CA GLN A 50 -9.51 -14.20 10.76
C GLN A 50 -8.93 -15.38 9.98
N GLU A 51 -9.47 -15.71 8.80
CA GLU A 51 -8.93 -16.79 7.96
C GLU A 51 -7.50 -16.47 7.48
N PHE A 52 -7.25 -15.21 7.09
CA PHE A 52 -5.92 -14.75 6.75
C PHE A 52 -4.94 -14.88 7.92
N GLU A 53 -5.33 -14.44 9.12
CA GLU A 53 -4.51 -14.56 10.34
C GLU A 53 -4.18 -16.03 10.66
N VAL A 54 -5.16 -16.93 10.55
CA VAL A 54 -4.96 -18.38 10.75
C VAL A 54 -3.98 -18.95 9.71
N CYS A 55 -4.07 -18.53 8.45
CA CYS A 55 -3.09 -18.91 7.44
C CYS A 55 -1.70 -18.39 7.79
N GLN A 56 -1.59 -17.11 8.18
CA GLN A 56 -0.32 -16.49 8.55
C GLN A 56 0.35 -17.20 9.72
N GLU A 57 -0.41 -17.59 10.75
CA GLU A 57 0.10 -18.40 11.86
C GLU A 57 0.61 -19.77 11.37
N ARG A 58 -0.12 -20.43 10.47
CA ARG A 58 0.27 -21.72 9.90
C ARG A 58 1.56 -21.63 9.11
N VAL A 59 1.71 -20.63 8.24
CA VAL A 59 2.93 -20.39 7.45
C VAL A 59 4.10 -20.03 8.35
N THR A 60 3.90 -19.12 9.31
CA THR A 60 4.96 -18.68 10.24
C THR A 60 5.43 -19.80 11.18
N SER A 61 4.54 -20.73 11.53
CA SER A 61 4.87 -21.88 12.39
C SER A 61 5.78 -22.92 11.70
N ARG A 62 5.88 -22.91 10.38
CA ARG A 62 6.64 -23.89 9.60
C ARG A 62 7.99 -23.32 9.19
N SER A 63 9.06 -24.05 9.47
CA SER A 63 10.42 -23.65 9.07
C SER A 63 10.68 -23.77 7.57
N ASN A 64 9.92 -24.61 6.87
CA ASN A 64 10.02 -24.78 5.42
C ASN A 64 8.66 -25.20 4.87
N THR A 65 8.02 -24.31 4.11
CA THR A 65 6.72 -24.56 3.47
C THR A 65 6.65 -23.80 2.15
N GLU A 66 5.97 -24.38 1.16
CA GLU A 66 5.63 -23.72 -0.12
C GLU A 66 4.24 -23.05 -0.08
N GLU A 67 3.58 -23.12 1.08
CA GLU A 67 2.25 -22.56 1.29
C GLU A 67 2.30 -21.03 1.35
N THR A 68 1.37 -20.36 0.66
CA THR A 68 1.24 -18.90 0.64
C THR A 68 -0.17 -18.47 1.01
N CYS A 69 -0.32 -17.43 1.83
CA CYS A 69 -1.62 -16.87 2.24
C CYS A 69 -2.18 -15.84 1.25
N THR A 70 -1.81 -15.96 -0.03
CA THR A 70 -2.18 -14.99 -1.07
C THR A 70 -3.65 -15.02 -1.42
N GLN A 71 -4.29 -16.20 -1.32
CA GLN A 71 -5.72 -16.33 -1.58
C GLN A 71 -6.52 -15.61 -0.48
N GLU A 72 -6.25 -15.94 0.78
CA GLU A 72 -6.92 -15.32 1.93
C GLU A 72 -6.65 -13.82 1.99
N LEU A 73 -5.46 -13.38 1.59
CA LEU A 73 -5.13 -11.97 1.44
C LEU A 73 -6.04 -11.30 0.40
N PHE A 74 -6.21 -11.89 -0.79
CA PHE A 74 -7.07 -11.30 -1.82
C PHE A 74 -8.55 -11.30 -1.43
N ASP A 75 -9.01 -12.33 -0.73
CA ASP A 75 -10.39 -12.36 -0.23
C ASP A 75 -10.65 -11.24 0.80
N PHE A 76 -9.70 -11.04 1.73
CA PHE A 76 -9.77 -9.95 2.69
C PHE A 76 -9.68 -8.58 2.02
N LEU A 77 -8.72 -8.37 1.12
CA LEU A 77 -8.56 -7.11 0.39
C LEU A 77 -9.78 -6.78 -0.46
N HIS A 78 -10.37 -7.78 -1.14
CA HIS A 78 -11.57 -7.58 -1.94
C HIS A 78 -12.72 -7.03 -1.10
N CYS A 79 -12.91 -7.56 0.12
CA CYS A 79 -13.92 -7.07 1.04
C CYS A 79 -13.64 -5.62 1.49
N VAL A 80 -12.40 -5.33 1.90
CA VAL A 80 -12.00 -3.99 2.35
C VAL A 80 -12.10 -2.96 1.23
N ASP A 81 -11.66 -3.30 0.03
CA ASP A 81 -11.72 -2.43 -1.15
C ASP A 81 -13.16 -2.14 -1.56
N HIS A 82 -14.04 -3.15 -1.48
CA HIS A 82 -15.47 -2.94 -1.72
C HIS A 82 -16.03 -1.88 -0.75
N CYS A 83 -15.71 -1.98 0.55
CA CYS A 83 -16.09 -0.99 1.57
C CYS A 83 -15.45 0.40 1.35
N ALA A 84 -14.16 0.44 1.00
CA ALA A 84 -13.39 1.68 0.94
C ALA A 84 -13.65 2.48 -0.34
N SER A 85 -13.96 1.80 -1.46
CA SER A 85 -14.15 2.41 -2.78
C SER A 85 -15.10 3.61 -2.75
N GLU A 86 -16.32 3.44 -2.24
CA GLU A 86 -17.32 4.50 -2.19
C GLU A 86 -16.96 5.65 -1.24
N LYS A 87 -16.09 5.41 -0.26
CA LYS A 87 -15.69 6.38 0.75
C LYS A 87 -14.52 7.22 0.25
N ILE A 88 -13.47 6.60 -0.30
CA ILE A 88 -12.27 7.29 -0.80
C ILE A 88 -12.62 8.31 -1.88
N PHE A 89 -13.52 7.95 -2.81
CA PHE A 89 -13.92 8.86 -3.90
C PHE A 89 -14.63 10.13 -3.44
N LYS A 90 -15.02 10.24 -2.16
CA LYS A 90 -15.58 11.48 -1.59
C LYS A 90 -14.51 12.46 -1.11
N HIS A 91 -13.28 12.00 -0.91
CA HIS A 91 -12.16 12.79 -0.39
C HIS A 91 -11.22 13.28 -1.49
N VAL A 92 -11.24 12.65 -2.67
CA VAL A 92 -10.48 13.08 -3.85
C VAL A 92 -11.35 13.99 -4.74
N LYS A 93 -10.75 15.06 -5.30
CA LYS A 93 -11.40 16.02 -6.20
C LYS A 93 -10.86 15.90 -7.62
#